data_AF-A0A6N7CUU3-F1
#
_entry.id   AF-A0A6N7CUU3-F1
#
_cell.length_a   1.000
_cell.length_b   1.000
_cell.length_c   1.000
_cell.angle_alpha   90.00
_cell.angle_beta   90.00
_cell.angle_gamma   90.00
#
_symmetry.space_group_name_H-M   'P 1'
#
loop_
_entity.id
_entity.type
_entity.pdbx_description
1 polymer ?
#
loop_
_entity_poly.entity_id
_entity_poly.type
_entity_poly.pdbx_seq_one_letter_code
_entity_poly.pdbx_strand_id
1 'polypeptide(L)'
;MSCHRNSFDYQARTLLADRQEKATRVERTAPYADAGFTVLDGEPGYQDDSKIHWRYIATAEDAEADPRAHITEEQVRQRPDLWGVWVTTETMYVDVESGEPVEEGDIDWDTFDDPDVKPEEGLRHANSVEDRDVYVPQFYFLDVLRAEEAGLVPVNGGRYQFNRAIQLAGFNPTNPLPENEEAREAALLAAEETKRVQRRRVRELNKLAESATDVRREFIRVMLSATKPPKNAATWTAMMIALAPHQLSEYHSSDLLPELMGEKTWAAYDAKKKIAAAATAASESRAWMLTFALTVAAMESRMAKDAWRSRPQYVSEYLGMLTENGHTLSNVEKVISGELRPEDIDIT
;
A
#
# COMPACT_ATOMS: atom_id res chain seq x y z
N MET A 1 23.95 -31.99 29.47
CA MET A 1 23.48 -31.23 28.30
C MET A 1 24.69 -30.89 27.44
N SER A 2 24.91 -31.64 26.36
CA SER A 2 26.05 -31.47 25.46
C SER A 2 25.69 -30.40 24.41
N CYS A 3 26.07 -29.14 24.67
CA CYS A 3 26.05 -28.11 23.64
C CYS A 3 27.08 -28.51 22.59
N HIS A 4 26.63 -28.86 21.39
CA HIS A 4 27.49 -29.39 20.34
C HIS A 4 28.46 -28.30 19.90
N ARG A 5 29.77 -28.58 19.91
CA ARG A 5 30.86 -27.68 19.49
C ARG A 5 30.59 -26.98 18.15
N ASN A 6 29.91 -27.67 17.23
CA ASN A 6 29.46 -27.13 15.94
C ASN A 6 28.48 -25.95 16.07
N SER A 7 27.63 -25.92 17.10
CA SER A 7 26.72 -24.79 17.38
C SER A 7 27.47 -23.57 17.89
N PHE A 8 28.51 -23.75 18.72
CA PHE A 8 29.34 -22.63 19.18
C PHE A 8 30.18 -22.04 18.04
N ASP A 9 30.83 -22.89 17.24
CA ASP A 9 31.66 -22.43 16.12
C ASP A 9 30.80 -21.74 15.03
N TYR A 10 29.59 -22.24 14.76
CA TYR A 10 28.62 -21.57 13.89
C TYR A 10 28.23 -20.19 14.43
N GLN A 11 27.81 -20.11 15.70
CA GLN A 11 27.40 -18.84 16.33
C GLN A 11 28.56 -17.84 16.37
N ALA A 12 29.79 -18.28 16.63
CA ALA A 12 30.97 -17.43 16.60
C ALA A 12 31.25 -16.89 15.19
N ARG A 13 31.10 -17.71 14.14
CA ARG A 13 31.25 -17.28 12.75
C ARG A 13 30.14 -16.31 12.31
N THR A 14 28.89 -16.57 12.70
CA THR A 14 27.78 -15.63 12.47
C THR A 14 28.07 -14.27 13.11
N LEU A 15 28.48 -14.24 14.38
CA LEU A 15 28.81 -12.98 15.05
C LEU A 15 30.00 -12.23 14.42
N LEU A 16 30.97 -12.95 13.86
CA LEU A 16 32.07 -12.33 13.12
C LEU A 16 31.59 -11.75 11.79
N ALA A 17 30.73 -12.47 11.05
CA ALA A 17 30.11 -11.98 9.83
C ALA A 17 29.26 -10.72 10.11
N ASP A 18 28.39 -10.75 11.13
CA ASP A 18 27.57 -9.61 11.54
C ASP A 18 28.41 -8.37 11.90
N ARG A 19 29.56 -8.59 12.58
CA ARG A 19 30.49 -7.50 12.91
C ARG A 19 31.15 -6.92 11.67
N GLN A 20 31.56 -7.77 10.75
CA GLN A 20 32.16 -7.35 9.48
C GLN A 20 31.15 -6.56 8.64
N GLU A 21 29.93 -7.06 8.51
CA GLU A 21 28.84 -6.38 7.80
C GLU A 21 28.53 -5.02 8.41
N LYS A 22 28.42 -4.93 9.74
CA LYS A 22 28.23 -3.65 10.44
C LYS A 22 29.39 -2.68 10.21
N ALA A 23 30.63 -3.16 10.25
CA ALA A 23 31.80 -2.32 9.98
C ALA A 23 31.80 -1.80 8.54
N THR A 24 31.50 -2.65 7.57
CA THR A 24 31.38 -2.25 6.16
C THR A 24 30.22 -1.28 5.96
N ARG A 25 29.06 -1.49 6.59
CA ARG A 25 27.94 -0.53 6.53
C ARG A 25 28.32 0.84 7.07
N VAL A 26 29.04 0.89 8.20
CA VAL A 26 29.53 2.16 8.76
C VAL A 26 30.46 2.87 7.78
N GLU A 27 31.39 2.15 7.15
CA GLU A 27 32.28 2.69 6.11
C GLU A 27 31.48 3.24 4.91
N ARG A 28 30.51 2.47 4.41
CA ARG A 28 29.66 2.87 3.26
C ARG A 28 28.72 4.02 3.58
N THR A 29 28.38 4.23 4.85
CA THR A 29 27.50 5.31 5.29
C THR A 29 28.27 6.63 5.54
N ALA A 30 29.59 6.56 5.79
CA ALA A 30 30.41 7.74 6.12
C ALA A 30 30.28 8.91 5.11
N PRO A 31 30.26 8.70 3.78
CA PRO A 31 30.09 9.80 2.83
C PRO A 31 28.76 10.56 2.98
N TYR A 32 27.71 9.88 3.42
CA TYR A 32 26.41 10.52 3.65
C TYR A 32 26.40 11.30 4.97
N ALA A 33 27.06 10.78 6.01
CA ALA A 33 27.25 11.52 7.25
C ALA A 33 28.02 12.82 7.00
N ASP A 34 29.11 12.75 6.22
CA ASP A 34 29.92 13.92 5.84
C ASP A 34 29.11 14.93 4.99
N ALA A 35 28.16 14.44 4.19
CA ALA A 35 27.24 15.27 3.42
C ALA A 35 26.09 15.89 4.27
N GLY A 36 25.99 15.55 5.56
CA GLY A 36 25.02 16.13 6.50
C GLY A 36 23.74 15.31 6.71
N PHE A 37 23.68 14.07 6.21
CA PHE A 37 22.56 13.18 6.46
C PHE A 37 22.59 12.64 7.91
N THR A 38 21.41 12.39 8.47
CA THR A 38 21.30 11.68 9.74
C THR A 38 21.51 10.19 9.51
N VAL A 39 22.56 9.60 10.08
CA VAL A 39 22.78 8.15 10.00
C VAL A 39 21.80 7.42 10.92
N LEU A 40 21.06 6.45 10.37
CA LEU A 40 20.12 5.66 11.14
C LEU A 40 20.81 4.47 11.83
N ASP A 41 20.41 4.19 13.07
CA ASP A 41 20.96 3.07 13.87
C ASP A 41 20.45 1.69 13.44
N GLY A 42 19.42 1.67 12.59
CA GLY A 42 18.77 0.47 12.08
C GLY A 42 17.87 0.79 10.89
N GLU A 43 17.58 -0.21 10.08
CA GLU A 43 16.60 -0.10 9.00
C GLU A 43 15.21 0.24 9.57
N PRO A 44 14.56 1.30 9.09
CA PRO A 44 13.18 1.60 9.47
C PRO A 44 12.25 0.45 9.06
N GLY A 45 11.59 -0.16 10.05
CA GLY A 45 10.63 -1.23 9.78
C GLY A 45 9.36 -0.70 9.12
N TYR A 46 8.58 -1.58 8.49
CA TYR A 46 7.31 -1.25 7.82
C TYR A 46 6.30 -0.47 8.70
N GLN A 47 6.38 -0.60 10.02
CA GLN A 47 5.52 0.10 10.99
C GLN A 47 6.17 1.34 11.63
N ASP A 48 7.39 1.71 11.24
CA ASP A 48 8.04 2.93 11.71
C ASP A 48 7.51 4.14 10.92
N ASP A 49 6.28 4.55 11.26
CA ASP A 49 5.63 5.71 10.65
C ASP A 49 6.33 7.05 11.00
N SER A 50 7.43 7.05 11.78
CA SER A 50 8.23 8.26 12.02
C SER A 50 9.27 8.54 10.95
N LYS A 51 9.52 7.58 10.05
CA LYS A 51 10.54 7.66 8.99
C LYS A 51 9.91 7.25 7.67
N ILE A 52 9.65 8.23 6.82
CA ILE A 52 8.90 8.01 5.58
C ILE A 52 9.89 7.77 4.44
N HIS A 53 9.82 6.61 3.81
CA HIS A 53 10.70 6.26 2.70
C HIS A 53 10.56 7.26 1.54
N TRP A 54 11.67 7.68 0.95
CA TRP A 54 11.72 8.72 -0.09
C TRP A 54 10.79 8.46 -1.30
N ARG A 55 10.57 7.18 -1.69
CA ARG A 55 9.62 6.80 -2.75
C ARG A 55 8.16 7.20 -2.50
N TYR A 56 7.82 7.57 -1.27
CA TYR A 56 6.50 8.04 -0.87
C TYR A 56 6.41 9.57 -0.79
N ILE A 57 7.43 10.28 -1.27
CA ILE A 57 7.52 11.74 -1.22
C ILE A 57 7.86 12.25 -2.62
N ALA A 58 7.23 13.34 -3.02
CA ALA A 58 7.55 14.08 -4.23
C ALA A 58 7.58 15.58 -3.93
N THR A 59 8.09 16.38 -4.86
CA THR A 59 7.81 17.81 -4.83
C THR A 59 6.35 18.06 -5.19
N ALA A 60 5.78 19.19 -4.76
CA ALA A 60 4.41 19.54 -5.13
C ALA A 60 4.22 19.63 -6.66
N GLU A 61 5.23 20.16 -7.36
CA GLU A 61 5.25 20.27 -8.83
C GLU A 61 5.28 18.89 -9.51
N ASP A 62 6.17 18.00 -9.08
CA ASP A 62 6.30 16.66 -9.66
C ASP A 62 5.04 15.82 -9.42
N ALA A 63 4.45 15.93 -8.21
CA ALA A 63 3.21 15.21 -7.86
C ALA A 63 2.00 15.68 -8.69
N GLU A 64 1.95 16.96 -9.07
CA GLU A 64 0.91 17.50 -9.94
C GLU A 64 1.10 17.03 -11.39
N ALA A 65 2.35 16.93 -11.85
CA ALA A 65 2.68 16.51 -13.21
C ALA A 65 2.48 15.00 -13.44
N ASP A 66 2.91 14.15 -12.48
CA ASP A 66 2.73 12.69 -12.53
C ASP A 66 2.38 12.13 -11.14
N PRO A 67 1.19 11.53 -10.96
CA PRO A 67 0.79 10.89 -9.71
C PRO A 67 1.71 9.75 -9.23
N ARG A 68 2.58 9.21 -10.08
CA ARG A 68 3.60 8.21 -9.74
C ARG A 68 4.98 8.79 -9.45
N ALA A 69 5.19 10.09 -9.71
CA ALA A 69 6.45 10.74 -9.43
C ALA A 69 6.81 10.63 -7.95
N HIS A 70 8.11 10.55 -7.71
CA HIS A 70 8.72 10.63 -6.39
C HIS A 70 10.03 11.40 -6.54
N ILE A 71 10.46 12.01 -5.45
CA ILE A 71 11.69 12.79 -5.39
C ILE A 71 12.87 11.92 -5.86
N THR A 72 13.86 12.47 -6.55
CA THR A 72 15.06 11.74 -6.96
C THR A 72 16.13 11.76 -5.87
N GLU A 73 17.12 10.87 -5.97
CA GLU A 73 18.27 10.91 -5.06
C GLU A 73 19.03 12.25 -5.12
N GLU A 74 19.13 12.87 -6.31
CA GLU A 74 19.75 14.18 -6.48
C GLU A 74 18.99 15.26 -5.68
N GLN A 75 17.65 15.27 -5.75
CA GLN A 75 16.81 16.19 -4.98
C GLN A 75 16.91 15.92 -3.47
N VAL A 76 17.02 14.66 -3.03
CA VAL A 76 17.28 14.30 -1.63
C VAL A 76 18.62 14.89 -1.14
N ARG A 77 19.68 14.79 -1.96
CA ARG A 77 21.02 15.32 -1.65
C ARG A 77 21.10 16.84 -1.55
N GLN A 78 20.12 17.59 -2.07
CA GLN A 78 20.06 19.05 -1.93
C GLN A 78 19.65 19.50 -0.52
N ARG A 79 18.99 18.64 0.26
CA ARG A 79 18.46 18.96 1.60
C ARG A 79 18.79 17.86 2.62
N PRO A 80 20.07 17.49 2.79
CA PRO A 80 20.47 16.36 3.64
C PRO A 80 20.03 16.52 5.10
N ASP A 81 19.79 17.75 5.56
CA ASP A 81 19.26 18.09 6.89
C ASP A 81 17.87 17.50 7.18
N LEU A 82 17.12 17.13 6.15
CA LEU A 82 15.76 16.58 6.27
C LEU A 82 15.71 15.05 6.26
N TRP A 83 16.83 14.39 5.93
CA TRP A 83 16.85 12.99 5.57
C TRP A 83 17.73 12.16 6.49
N GLY A 84 17.18 11.00 6.86
CA GLY A 84 17.93 9.89 7.41
C GLY A 84 18.40 8.99 6.29
N VAL A 85 19.55 8.36 6.47
CA VAL A 85 20.10 7.38 5.55
C VAL A 85 20.32 6.04 6.27
N TRP A 86 19.91 4.97 5.62
CA TRP A 86 20.28 3.62 5.97
C TRP A 86 20.88 2.95 4.74
N VAL A 87 22.13 2.50 4.82
CA VAL A 87 22.75 1.74 3.73
C VAL A 87 22.38 0.27 3.91
N THR A 88 21.53 -0.22 3.01
CA THR A 88 21.13 -1.62 2.96
C THR A 88 21.98 -2.40 1.97
N THR A 89 21.90 -3.72 2.04
CA THR A 89 22.54 -4.61 1.07
C THR A 89 21.44 -5.15 0.16
N GLU A 90 21.56 -4.92 -1.13
CA GLU A 90 20.67 -5.50 -2.14
C GLU A 90 21.49 -6.38 -3.08
N THR A 91 20.92 -7.51 -3.50
CA THR A 91 21.53 -8.34 -4.55
C THR A 91 21.08 -7.77 -5.88
N MET A 92 22.04 -7.31 -6.69
CA MET A 92 21.80 -6.76 -8.03
C MET A 92 22.67 -7.47 -9.05
N TYR A 93 22.24 -7.44 -10.32
CA TYR A 93 23.12 -7.76 -11.43
C TYR A 93 24.13 -6.65 -11.61
N VAL A 94 25.41 -7.01 -11.69
CA VAL A 94 26.47 -6.06 -12.02
C VAL A 94 27.24 -6.56 -13.23
N ASP A 95 27.66 -5.65 -14.08
CA ASP A 95 28.53 -5.96 -15.20
C ASP A 95 29.88 -6.47 -14.69
N VAL A 96 30.36 -7.59 -15.23
CA VAL A 96 31.56 -8.28 -14.72
C VAL A 96 32.82 -7.44 -14.95
N GLU A 97 32.87 -6.66 -16.03
CA GLU A 97 34.06 -5.86 -16.37
C GLU A 97 34.11 -4.52 -15.64
N SER A 98 32.99 -3.79 -15.64
CA SER A 98 32.91 -2.43 -15.07
C SER A 98 32.48 -2.42 -13.60
N GLY A 99 31.77 -3.45 -13.14
CA GLY A 99 31.18 -3.50 -11.80
C GLY A 99 29.96 -2.60 -11.60
N GLU A 100 29.45 -1.98 -12.68
CA GLU A 100 28.27 -1.12 -12.65
C GLU A 100 26.98 -1.95 -12.56
N PRO A 101 25.95 -1.48 -11.83
CA PRO A 101 24.65 -2.13 -11.79
C PRO A 101 23.99 -2.24 -13.18
N VAL A 102 23.31 -3.36 -13.41
CA VAL A 102 22.58 -3.68 -14.63
C VAL A 102 21.13 -3.98 -14.29
N GLU A 103 20.19 -3.32 -14.97
CA GLU A 103 18.77 -3.63 -14.86
C GLU A 103 18.50 -5.01 -15.46
N GLU A 104 17.69 -5.82 -14.79
CA GLU A 104 17.38 -7.19 -15.22
C GLU A 104 16.81 -7.25 -16.64
N GLY A 105 16.05 -6.22 -17.04
CA GLY A 105 15.46 -6.09 -18.37
C GLY A 105 16.45 -5.75 -19.49
N ASP A 106 17.67 -5.33 -19.16
CA ASP A 106 18.74 -5.05 -20.14
C ASP A 106 19.59 -6.31 -20.43
N ILE A 107 19.24 -7.44 -19.83
CA ILE A 107 19.94 -8.72 -19.97
C ILE A 107 19.14 -9.62 -20.92
N ASP A 108 19.83 -10.15 -21.92
CA ASP A 108 19.31 -11.20 -22.78
C ASP A 108 19.46 -12.56 -22.08
N TRP A 109 18.42 -12.95 -21.35
CA TRP A 109 18.37 -14.24 -20.64
C TRP A 109 18.36 -15.45 -21.58
N ASP A 110 18.01 -15.30 -22.86
CA ASP A 110 18.04 -16.39 -23.83
C ASP A 110 19.49 -16.82 -24.18
N THR A 111 20.48 -15.99 -23.82
CA THR A 111 21.91 -16.30 -23.97
C THR A 111 22.53 -17.06 -22.78
N PHE A 112 21.81 -17.26 -21.69
CA PHE A 112 22.38 -17.79 -20.43
C PHE A 112 23.07 -19.16 -20.58
N ASP A 113 22.45 -20.07 -21.32
CA ASP A 113 22.95 -21.44 -21.46
C ASP A 113 23.98 -21.62 -22.59
N ASP A 114 24.21 -20.60 -23.43
CA ASP A 114 25.10 -20.69 -24.60
C ASP A 114 25.95 -19.42 -24.81
N PRO A 115 27.26 -19.48 -24.50
CA PRO A 115 28.17 -18.34 -24.60
C PRO A 115 28.46 -17.87 -26.04
N ASP A 116 28.08 -18.66 -27.06
CA ASP A 116 28.30 -18.34 -28.47
C ASP A 116 27.08 -17.65 -29.11
N VAL A 117 25.94 -17.59 -28.41
CA VAL A 117 24.74 -16.88 -28.88
C VAL A 117 24.97 -15.37 -28.74
N LYS A 118 24.70 -14.64 -29.82
CA LYS A 118 24.74 -13.18 -29.79
C LYS A 118 23.45 -12.66 -29.15
N PRO A 119 23.55 -11.73 -28.19
CA PRO A 119 22.36 -11.13 -27.60
C PRO A 119 21.57 -10.33 -28.63
N GLU A 120 20.27 -10.16 -28.39
CA GLU A 120 19.43 -9.26 -29.16
C GLU A 120 19.96 -7.81 -29.15
N GLU A 121 19.62 -7.04 -30.20
CA GLU A 121 20.12 -5.68 -30.36
C GLU A 121 19.71 -4.78 -29.19
N GLY A 122 20.70 -4.25 -28.47
CA GLY A 122 20.48 -3.39 -27.31
C GLY A 122 20.53 -4.10 -25.95
N LEU A 123 20.55 -5.44 -25.92
CA LEU A 123 20.68 -6.23 -24.71
C LEU A 123 22.12 -6.70 -24.47
N ARG A 124 22.43 -6.97 -23.21
CA ARG A 124 23.70 -7.56 -22.78
C ARG A 124 23.58 -9.08 -22.74
N HIS A 125 24.67 -9.77 -23.01
CA HIS A 125 24.72 -11.22 -22.83
C HIS A 125 24.68 -11.56 -21.34
N ALA A 126 23.91 -12.58 -20.94
CA ALA A 126 23.81 -13.02 -19.55
C ALA A 126 25.17 -13.36 -18.88
N ASN A 127 26.19 -13.77 -19.64
CA ASN A 127 27.53 -14.05 -19.10
C ASN A 127 28.36 -12.78 -18.85
N SER A 128 27.91 -11.61 -19.29
CA SER A 128 28.59 -10.34 -19.00
C SER A 128 28.17 -9.74 -17.67
N VAL A 129 27.25 -10.40 -16.93
CA VAL A 129 26.76 -9.95 -15.63
C VAL A 129 26.88 -11.04 -14.58
N GLU A 130 27.00 -10.63 -13.32
CA GLU A 130 26.94 -11.54 -12.16
C GLU A 130 26.05 -10.97 -11.06
N ASP A 131 25.47 -11.86 -10.25
CA ASP A 131 24.80 -11.47 -9.02
C ASP A 131 25.83 -11.03 -7.99
N ARG A 132 25.71 -9.79 -7.51
CA ARG A 132 26.57 -9.24 -6.47
C ARG A 132 25.77 -8.48 -5.42
N ASP A 133 26.13 -8.69 -4.17
CA ASP A 133 25.64 -7.87 -3.07
C ASP A 133 26.25 -6.47 -3.15
N VAL A 134 25.39 -5.47 -3.38
CA VAL A 134 25.75 -4.07 -3.47
C VAL A 134 25.15 -3.29 -2.31
N TYR A 135 25.88 -2.27 -1.85
CA TYR A 135 25.45 -1.40 -0.76
C TYR A 135 24.71 -0.19 -1.33
N VAL A 136 23.41 -0.10 -1.04
CA VAL A 136 22.51 0.91 -1.61
C VAL A 136 22.00 1.83 -0.52
N PRO A 137 22.07 3.16 -0.71
CA PRO A 137 21.47 4.10 0.24
C PRO A 137 19.94 4.07 0.14
N GLN A 138 19.28 3.92 1.27
CA GLN A 138 17.85 4.16 1.40
C GLN A 138 17.63 5.43 2.23
N PHE A 139 16.84 6.36 1.70
CA PHE A 139 16.59 7.65 2.33
C PHE A 139 15.20 7.72 2.96
N TYR A 140 15.14 8.32 4.14
CA TYR A 140 13.93 8.43 4.92
C TYR A 140 13.74 9.85 5.41
N PHE A 141 12.59 10.43 5.14
CA PHE A 141 12.25 11.74 5.62
C PHE A 141 11.95 11.69 7.12
N LEU A 142 12.62 12.55 7.88
CA LEU A 142 12.61 12.51 9.34
C LEU A 142 11.64 13.52 9.97
N ASP A 143 11.28 14.57 9.24
CA ASP A 143 10.52 15.70 9.78
C ASP A 143 9.32 16.08 8.91
N VAL A 144 8.21 15.41 9.19
CA VAL A 144 6.93 15.65 8.51
C VAL A 144 6.36 17.06 8.74
N LEU A 145 6.81 17.78 9.76
CA LEU A 145 6.35 19.15 10.02
C LEU A 145 7.05 20.16 9.12
N ARG A 146 8.26 19.85 8.63
CA ARG A 146 9.01 20.68 7.67
C ARG A 146 8.68 20.37 6.21
N ALA A 147 7.72 19.48 5.95
CA ALA A 147 7.34 19.08 4.60
C ALA A 147 6.86 20.25 3.74
N GLU A 148 5.96 21.07 4.27
CA GLU A 148 5.39 22.22 3.57
C GLU A 148 6.47 23.28 3.29
N GLU A 149 7.33 23.58 4.27
CA GLU A 149 8.49 24.47 4.10
C GLU A 149 9.46 23.95 3.02
N ALA A 150 9.65 22.63 2.95
CA ALA A 150 10.52 21.98 1.99
C ALA A 150 9.88 21.79 0.61
N GLY A 151 8.60 22.15 0.42
CA GLY A 151 7.88 21.92 -0.84
C GLY A 151 7.62 20.44 -1.14
N LEU A 152 7.60 19.60 -0.11
CA LEU A 152 7.45 18.15 -0.21
C LEU A 152 6.03 17.70 0.13
N VAL A 153 5.51 16.77 -0.65
CA VAL A 153 4.16 16.20 -0.48
C VAL A 153 4.20 14.67 -0.51
N PRO A 154 3.31 14.00 0.24
CA PRO A 154 3.20 12.54 0.21
C PRO A 154 2.52 12.04 -1.08
N VAL A 155 3.08 10.97 -1.66
CA VAL A 155 2.63 10.29 -2.89
C VAL A 155 2.62 8.76 -2.70
N ASN A 156 2.12 8.00 -3.69
CA ASN A 156 2.21 6.53 -3.73
C ASN A 156 1.72 5.80 -2.45
N GLY A 157 0.66 6.28 -1.81
CA GLY A 157 0.14 5.71 -0.55
C GLY A 157 0.84 6.22 0.73
N GLY A 158 1.88 7.05 0.60
CA GLY A 158 2.61 7.73 1.68
C GLY A 158 1.76 8.62 2.56
N ARG A 159 0.58 9.04 2.09
CA ARG A 159 -0.35 9.91 2.86
C ARG A 159 -0.75 9.28 4.20
N TYR A 160 -0.88 7.96 4.26
CA TYR A 160 -1.16 7.25 5.51
C TYR A 160 -0.02 7.42 6.52
N GLN A 161 1.21 7.15 6.09
CA GLN A 161 2.41 7.29 6.92
C GLN A 161 2.60 8.75 7.34
N PHE A 162 2.40 9.71 6.43
CA PHE A 162 2.46 11.15 6.72
C PHE A 162 1.46 11.57 7.80
N ASN A 163 0.19 11.19 7.64
CA ASN A 163 -0.85 11.53 8.60
C ASN A 163 -0.58 10.87 9.96
N ARG A 164 -0.05 9.65 9.98
CA ARG A 164 0.28 8.93 11.22
C ARG A 164 1.53 9.51 11.90
N ALA A 165 2.55 9.89 11.14
CA ALA A 165 3.71 10.63 11.60
C ALA A 165 3.30 11.94 12.27
N ILE A 166 2.41 12.72 11.63
CA ILE A 166 1.86 13.97 12.19
C ILE A 166 1.08 13.70 13.49
N GLN A 167 0.29 12.62 13.54
CA GLN A 167 -0.42 12.21 14.76
C GLN A 167 0.52 11.78 15.90
N LEU A 168 1.70 11.26 15.55
CA LEU A 168 2.73 10.82 16.49
C LEU A 168 3.75 11.93 16.82
N ALA A 169 3.81 13.00 16.04
CA ALA A 169 4.61 14.18 16.31
C ALA A 169 4.16 14.78 17.66
N GLY A 170 5.10 14.84 18.62
CA GLY A 170 4.83 15.19 20.02
C GLY A 170 4.67 14.01 20.99
N PHE A 171 4.77 12.75 20.53
CA PHE A 171 4.82 11.54 21.36
C PHE A 171 6.11 10.71 21.18
N ASN A 172 7.05 11.14 20.34
CA ASN A 172 8.29 10.42 20.00
C ASN A 172 9.50 11.01 20.77
N PRO A 173 10.40 10.20 21.36
CA PRO A 173 11.66 10.67 21.96
C PRO A 173 12.59 11.47 21.03
N THR A 174 12.37 11.48 19.70
CA THR A 174 13.12 12.35 18.77
C THR A 174 12.52 13.76 18.61
N ASN A 175 11.42 14.08 19.29
CA ASN A 175 10.83 15.42 19.35
C ASN A 175 10.44 15.75 20.80
N PRO A 176 11.35 16.35 21.59
CA PRO A 176 11.19 16.46 23.04
C PRO A 176 10.01 17.37 23.41
N LEU A 177 9.32 17.02 24.50
CA LEU A 177 8.34 17.90 25.14
C LEU A 177 9.04 19.21 25.56
N PRO A 178 8.32 20.35 25.54
CA PRO A 178 8.86 21.60 26.07
C PRO A 178 9.40 21.42 27.49
N GLU A 179 10.60 21.95 27.79
CA GLU A 179 11.21 21.86 29.13
C GLU A 179 10.38 22.58 30.21
N ASN A 180 9.54 23.53 29.81
CA ASN A 180 8.62 24.24 30.69
C ASN A 180 7.40 23.35 31.00
N GLU A 181 7.15 23.09 32.30
CA GLU A 181 6.04 22.26 32.78
C GLU A 181 4.66 22.76 32.29
N GLU A 182 4.41 24.08 32.24
CA GLU A 182 3.14 24.62 31.72
C GLU A 182 2.98 24.34 30.23
N ALA A 183 4.06 24.45 29.45
CA ALA A 183 4.04 24.15 28.02
C ALA A 183 3.91 22.64 27.75
N ARG A 184 4.47 21.80 28.64
CA ARG A 184 4.31 20.34 28.62
C ARG A 184 2.87 19.93 28.91
N GLU A 185 2.26 20.47 29.96
CA GLU A 185 0.87 20.19 30.31
C GLU A 185 -0.09 20.66 29.20
N ALA A 186 0.13 21.85 28.64
CA ALA A 186 -0.65 22.36 27.51
C ALA A 186 -0.53 21.44 26.28
N ALA A 187 0.68 20.96 25.96
CA ALA A 187 0.89 20.03 24.85
C ALA A 187 0.19 18.68 25.08
N LEU A 188 0.24 18.14 26.31
CA LEU A 188 -0.44 16.90 26.67
C LEU A 188 -1.96 17.02 26.59
N LEU A 189 -2.53 18.13 27.08
CA LEU A 189 -3.97 18.41 27.01
C LEU A 189 -4.43 18.57 25.56
N ALA A 190 -3.70 19.33 24.74
CA ALA A 190 -4.00 19.50 23.32
C ALA A 190 -3.92 18.17 22.55
N ALA A 191 -2.94 17.33 22.88
CA ALA A 191 -2.82 16.00 22.31
C ALA A 191 -3.95 15.06 22.73
N GLU A 192 -4.38 15.10 23.99
CA GLU A 192 -5.53 14.33 24.48
C GLU A 192 -6.83 14.77 23.82
N GLU A 193 -7.04 16.08 23.67
CA GLU A 193 -8.18 16.63 22.94
C GLU A 193 -8.16 16.20 21.47
N THR A 194 -7.00 16.25 20.81
CA THR A 194 -6.84 15.76 19.43
C THR A 194 -7.20 14.28 19.33
N LYS A 195 -6.70 13.42 20.23
CA LYS A 195 -7.07 11.99 20.30
C LYS A 195 -8.56 11.79 20.50
N ARG A 196 -9.20 12.59 21.36
CA ARG A 196 -10.65 12.54 21.60
C ARG A 196 -11.43 12.88 20.34
N VAL A 197 -11.07 13.96 19.65
CA VAL A 197 -11.71 14.38 18.39
C VAL A 197 -11.53 13.31 17.30
N GLN A 198 -10.32 12.74 17.15
CA GLN A 198 -10.06 11.69 16.18
C GLN A 198 -10.84 10.40 16.47
N ARG A 199 -10.90 9.95 17.74
CA ARG A 199 -11.72 8.79 18.13
C ARG A 199 -13.20 9.02 17.84
N ARG A 200 -13.70 10.22 18.13
CA ARG A 200 -15.08 10.62 17.81
C ARG A 200 -15.32 10.57 16.30
N ARG A 201 -14.42 11.13 15.50
CA ARG A 201 -14.50 11.11 14.04
C ARG A 201 -14.51 9.69 13.48
N VAL A 202 -13.62 8.82 13.94
CA VAL A 202 -13.59 7.42 13.53
C VAL A 202 -14.91 6.72 13.84
N ARG A 203 -15.48 6.96 15.02
CA ARG A 203 -16.76 6.37 15.43
C ARG A 203 -17.90 6.84 14.52
N GLU A 204 -18.01 8.14 14.27
CA GLU A 204 -19.09 8.67 13.42
C GLU A 204 -18.93 8.25 11.96
N LEU A 205 -17.72 8.27 11.40
CA LEU A 205 -17.47 7.80 10.03
C LEU A 205 -17.77 6.31 9.88
N ASN A 206 -17.43 5.48 10.87
CA ASN A 206 -17.78 4.06 10.86
C ASN A 206 -19.30 3.86 10.87
N LYS A 207 -20.04 4.64 11.66
CA LYS A 207 -21.51 4.59 11.71
C LYS A 207 -22.14 5.02 10.38
N LEU A 208 -21.61 6.07 9.76
CA LEU A 208 -22.02 6.51 8.43
C LEU A 208 -21.73 5.42 7.39
N ALA A 209 -20.56 4.78 7.44
CA ALA A 209 -20.18 3.71 6.52
C ALA A 209 -21.10 2.48 6.66
N GLU A 210 -21.44 2.06 7.88
CA GLU A 210 -22.43 1.01 8.14
C GLU A 210 -23.79 1.37 7.54
N SER A 211 -24.27 2.60 7.76
CA SER A 211 -25.54 3.07 7.20
C SER A 211 -25.52 3.12 5.66
N ALA A 212 -24.40 3.56 5.08
CA ALA A 212 -24.21 3.57 3.64
C ALA A 212 -24.19 2.16 3.06
N THR A 213 -23.59 1.19 3.78
CA THR A 213 -23.62 -0.23 3.39
C THR A 213 -25.04 -0.77 3.33
N ASP A 214 -25.90 -0.48 4.31
CA ASP A 214 -27.30 -0.93 4.27
C ASP A 214 -28.05 -0.40 3.04
N VAL A 215 -27.91 0.91 2.77
CA VAL A 215 -28.53 1.57 1.61
C VAL A 215 -28.00 0.99 0.30
N ARG A 216 -26.68 0.83 0.19
CA ARG A 216 -26.02 0.30 -1.01
C ARG A 216 -26.39 -1.16 -1.26
N ARG A 217 -26.46 -2.00 -0.22
CA ARG A 217 -26.88 -3.41 -0.36
C ARG A 217 -28.33 -3.54 -0.79
N GLU A 218 -29.21 -2.65 -0.35
CA GLU A 218 -30.59 -2.63 -0.81
C GLU A 218 -30.67 -2.21 -2.29
N PHE A 219 -29.91 -1.21 -2.71
CA PHE A 219 -29.80 -0.85 -4.12
C PHE A 219 -29.29 -2.02 -4.97
N ILE A 220 -28.21 -2.70 -4.53
CA ILE A 220 -27.65 -3.86 -5.21
C ILE A 220 -28.68 -4.97 -5.32
N ARG A 221 -29.44 -5.25 -4.26
CA ARG A 221 -30.51 -6.24 -4.26
C ARG A 221 -31.55 -5.95 -5.34
N VAL A 222 -32.00 -4.70 -5.44
CA VAL A 222 -32.94 -4.28 -6.50
C VAL A 222 -32.31 -4.45 -7.88
N MET A 223 -31.07 -3.99 -8.07
CA MET A 223 -30.33 -4.13 -9.33
C MET A 223 -30.20 -5.59 -9.77
N LEU A 224 -29.83 -6.49 -8.85
CA LEU A 224 -29.63 -7.92 -9.12
C LEU A 224 -30.93 -8.71 -9.29
N SER A 225 -32.07 -8.16 -8.89
CA SER A 225 -33.40 -8.76 -9.11
C SER A 225 -33.90 -8.61 -10.55
N ALA A 226 -33.24 -7.78 -11.36
CA ALA A 226 -33.60 -7.55 -12.75
C ALA A 226 -33.40 -8.80 -13.63
N THR A 227 -34.20 -8.94 -14.68
CA THR A 227 -34.12 -10.08 -15.61
C THR A 227 -32.84 -10.07 -16.46
N LYS A 228 -32.29 -8.89 -16.73
CA LYS A 228 -31.08 -8.69 -17.53
C LYS A 228 -30.04 -7.92 -16.71
N PRO A 229 -28.75 -8.23 -16.86
CA PRO A 229 -27.68 -7.45 -16.24
C PRO A 229 -27.68 -5.98 -16.68
N PRO A 230 -27.13 -5.08 -15.84
CA PRO A 230 -27.02 -3.67 -16.19
C PRO A 230 -26.19 -3.45 -17.46
N LYS A 231 -26.37 -2.29 -18.10
CA LYS A 231 -25.81 -2.02 -19.44
C LYS A 231 -24.28 -2.17 -19.50
N ASN A 232 -23.59 -1.79 -18.44
CA ASN A 232 -22.13 -1.83 -18.30
C ASN A 232 -21.60 -3.11 -17.62
N ALA A 233 -22.47 -4.08 -17.28
CA ALA A 233 -22.10 -5.26 -16.51
C ALA A 233 -20.96 -6.06 -17.16
N ALA A 234 -21.01 -6.26 -18.49
CA ALA A 234 -20.00 -7.01 -19.24
C ALA A 234 -18.63 -6.36 -19.17
N THR A 235 -18.54 -5.10 -19.57
CA THR A 235 -17.29 -4.34 -19.57
C THR A 235 -16.71 -4.24 -18.18
N TRP A 236 -17.53 -3.90 -17.17
CA TRP A 236 -17.06 -3.76 -15.80
C TRP A 236 -16.58 -5.09 -15.21
N THR A 237 -17.33 -6.19 -15.42
CA THR A 237 -16.94 -7.52 -14.92
C THR A 237 -15.63 -7.99 -15.56
N ALA A 238 -15.48 -7.83 -16.87
CA ALA A 238 -14.25 -8.20 -17.58
C ALA A 238 -13.04 -7.41 -17.06
N MET A 239 -13.20 -6.10 -16.90
CA MET A 239 -12.17 -5.23 -16.32
C MET A 239 -11.79 -5.68 -14.90
N MET A 240 -12.77 -5.91 -14.03
CA MET A 240 -12.51 -6.32 -12.65
C MET A 240 -11.83 -7.69 -12.55
N ILE A 241 -12.22 -8.66 -13.39
CA ILE A 241 -11.57 -9.97 -13.43
C ILE A 241 -10.12 -9.86 -13.93
N ALA A 242 -9.85 -8.99 -14.91
CA ALA A 242 -8.50 -8.78 -15.41
C ALA A 242 -7.59 -8.07 -14.38
N LEU A 243 -8.11 -7.06 -13.71
CA LEU A 243 -7.36 -6.27 -12.73
C LEU A 243 -7.21 -6.97 -11.38
N ALA A 244 -8.20 -7.78 -10.99
CA ALA A 244 -8.27 -8.34 -9.64
C ALA A 244 -8.85 -9.77 -9.60
N PRO A 245 -8.25 -10.75 -10.31
CA PRO A 245 -8.79 -12.11 -10.39
C PRO A 245 -8.87 -12.82 -9.03
N HIS A 246 -7.94 -12.49 -8.11
CA HIS A 246 -7.89 -13.01 -6.74
C HIS A 246 -9.16 -12.70 -5.92
N GLN A 247 -9.91 -11.66 -6.29
CA GLN A 247 -11.05 -11.22 -5.49
C GLN A 247 -12.20 -12.24 -5.44
N LEU A 248 -12.35 -13.03 -6.50
CA LEU A 248 -13.39 -14.05 -6.55
C LEU A 248 -13.13 -15.20 -5.57
N SER A 249 -11.86 -15.50 -5.28
CA SER A 249 -11.43 -16.57 -4.37
C SER A 249 -11.23 -16.11 -2.93
N GLU A 250 -10.73 -14.89 -2.70
CA GLU A 250 -10.28 -14.44 -1.37
C GLU A 250 -11.40 -13.87 -0.48
N TYR A 251 -12.47 -13.30 -1.04
CA TYR A 251 -13.38 -12.42 -0.27
C TYR A 251 -14.81 -12.93 -0.11
N HIS A 252 -15.01 -14.23 0.17
CA HIS A 252 -16.33 -14.76 0.54
C HIS A 252 -17.46 -14.37 -0.44
N SER A 253 -17.13 -14.18 -1.73
CA SER A 253 -18.05 -13.68 -2.77
C SER A 253 -19.32 -14.52 -2.84
N SER A 254 -19.17 -15.83 -2.73
CA SER A 254 -20.27 -16.80 -2.72
C SER A 254 -21.08 -16.80 -1.42
N ASP A 255 -20.51 -16.34 -0.31
CA ASP A 255 -21.16 -16.38 1.00
C ASP A 255 -22.06 -15.15 1.19
N LEU A 256 -21.66 -13.99 0.64
CA LEU A 256 -22.44 -12.75 0.65
C LEU A 256 -23.50 -12.70 -0.46
N LEU A 257 -23.25 -13.36 -1.60
CA LEU A 257 -24.16 -13.32 -2.75
C LEU A 257 -25.63 -13.70 -2.41
N PRO A 258 -25.93 -14.76 -1.63
CA PRO A 258 -27.30 -15.06 -1.22
C PRO A 258 -28.01 -13.87 -0.56
N GLU A 259 -27.33 -13.16 0.34
CA GLU A 259 -27.87 -11.99 1.02
C GLU A 259 -28.17 -10.89 0.00
N LEU A 260 -27.25 -10.59 -0.93
CA LEU A 260 -27.45 -9.56 -1.95
C LEU A 260 -28.57 -9.91 -2.93
N MET A 261 -28.75 -11.20 -3.24
CA MET A 261 -29.84 -11.65 -4.12
C MET A 261 -31.19 -11.78 -3.40
N GLY A 262 -31.23 -11.69 -2.07
CA GLY A 262 -32.43 -11.95 -1.27
C GLY A 262 -32.81 -13.42 -1.17
N GLU A 263 -31.85 -14.29 -1.43
CA GLU A 263 -32.01 -15.73 -1.40
C GLU A 263 -31.84 -16.25 0.02
N LYS A 264 -32.94 -16.67 0.64
CA LYS A 264 -32.98 -17.12 2.04
C LYS A 264 -32.72 -18.62 2.19
N THR A 265 -32.77 -19.38 1.10
CA THR A 265 -32.64 -20.84 1.14
C THR A 265 -31.19 -21.31 0.97
N TRP A 266 -30.27 -20.42 0.58
CA TRP A 266 -28.86 -20.75 0.39
C TRP A 266 -28.11 -20.47 1.69
N ALA A 267 -27.70 -21.54 2.38
CA ALA A 267 -26.93 -21.41 3.60
C ALA A 267 -25.46 -21.15 3.22
N ALA A 268 -24.72 -20.41 4.05
CA ALA A 268 -23.33 -20.04 3.72
C ALA A 268 -22.46 -21.26 3.35
N TYR A 269 -22.59 -22.39 4.05
CA TYR A 269 -21.78 -23.60 3.79
C TYR A 269 -22.12 -24.31 2.47
N ASP A 270 -23.28 -24.06 1.86
CA ASP A 270 -23.72 -24.69 0.60
C ASP A 270 -23.95 -23.70 -0.55
N ALA A 271 -23.78 -22.40 -0.30
CA ALA A 271 -24.02 -21.33 -1.27
C ALA A 271 -23.27 -21.55 -2.59
N LYS A 272 -21.98 -21.91 -2.53
CA LYS A 272 -21.16 -22.21 -3.74
C LYS A 272 -21.79 -23.26 -4.64
N LYS A 273 -22.26 -24.37 -4.07
CA LYS A 273 -22.89 -25.47 -4.82
C LYS A 273 -24.23 -25.03 -5.40
N LYS A 274 -25.01 -24.26 -4.65
CA LYS A 274 -26.32 -23.76 -5.10
C LYS A 274 -26.20 -22.69 -6.18
N ILE A 275 -25.21 -21.80 -6.10
CA ILE A 275 -24.88 -20.83 -7.15
C ILE A 275 -24.50 -21.57 -8.43
N ALA A 276 -23.60 -22.56 -8.35
CA ALA A 276 -23.19 -23.34 -9.51
C ALA A 276 -24.39 -24.08 -10.15
N ALA A 277 -25.24 -24.72 -9.33
CA ALA A 277 -26.46 -25.38 -9.82
C ALA A 277 -27.41 -24.37 -10.47
N ALA A 278 -27.63 -23.21 -9.86
CA ALA A 278 -28.47 -22.13 -10.40
C ALA A 278 -27.93 -21.62 -11.73
N ALA A 279 -26.61 -21.49 -11.89
CA ALA A 279 -25.98 -21.08 -13.14
C ALA A 279 -26.20 -22.13 -14.25
N THR A 280 -26.07 -23.43 -13.94
CA THR A 280 -26.29 -24.49 -14.94
C THR A 280 -27.75 -24.65 -15.37
N ALA A 281 -28.70 -24.30 -14.50
CA ALA A 281 -30.13 -24.37 -14.79
C ALA A 281 -30.71 -23.06 -15.38
N ALA A 282 -29.92 -21.99 -15.40
CA ALA A 282 -30.36 -20.66 -15.81
C ALA A 282 -30.35 -20.47 -17.33
N SER A 283 -31.13 -19.49 -17.81
CA SER A 283 -30.91 -18.92 -19.14
C SER A 283 -29.56 -18.22 -19.21
N GLU A 284 -29.01 -18.04 -20.41
CA GLU A 284 -27.72 -17.36 -20.62
C GLU A 284 -27.68 -15.97 -19.95
N SER A 285 -28.74 -15.17 -20.12
CA SER A 285 -28.87 -13.85 -19.45
C SER A 285 -28.83 -13.95 -17.93
N ARG A 286 -29.43 -15.00 -17.35
CA ARG A 286 -29.45 -15.18 -15.90
C ARG A 286 -28.13 -15.75 -15.37
N ALA A 287 -27.47 -16.62 -16.12
CA ALA A 287 -26.11 -17.08 -15.83
C ALA A 287 -25.12 -15.91 -15.86
N TRP A 288 -25.23 -15.04 -16.87
CA TRP A 288 -24.46 -13.80 -16.95
C TRP A 288 -24.71 -12.86 -15.75
N MET A 289 -25.96 -12.74 -15.30
CA MET A 289 -26.29 -12.00 -14.07
C MET A 289 -25.58 -12.59 -12.84
N LEU A 290 -25.51 -13.92 -12.71
CA LEU A 290 -24.79 -14.57 -11.59
C LEU A 290 -23.29 -14.27 -11.64
N THR A 291 -22.67 -14.26 -12.82
CA THR A 291 -21.26 -13.90 -12.98
C THR A 291 -20.99 -12.46 -12.52
N PHE A 292 -21.79 -11.51 -13.02
CA PHE A 292 -21.69 -10.10 -12.57
C PHE A 292 -21.92 -9.96 -11.06
N ALA A 293 -22.93 -10.65 -10.53
CA ALA A 293 -23.26 -10.59 -9.11
C ALA A 293 -22.17 -11.16 -8.20
N LEU A 294 -21.43 -12.20 -8.63
CA LEU A 294 -20.28 -12.72 -7.89
C LEU A 294 -19.16 -11.67 -7.77
N THR A 295 -18.87 -10.96 -8.86
CA THR A 295 -17.87 -9.87 -8.85
C THR A 295 -18.33 -8.69 -7.99
N VAL A 296 -19.60 -8.32 -8.05
CA VAL A 296 -20.20 -7.31 -7.13
C VAL A 296 -20.09 -7.76 -5.67
N ALA A 297 -20.44 -9.01 -5.37
CA ALA A 297 -20.36 -9.54 -4.02
C ALA A 297 -18.92 -9.57 -3.47
N ALA A 298 -17.93 -9.84 -4.32
CA ALA A 298 -16.51 -9.78 -3.96
C ALA A 298 -16.04 -8.36 -3.60
N MET A 299 -16.55 -7.34 -4.29
CA MET A 299 -16.26 -5.95 -3.97
C MET A 299 -17.02 -5.49 -2.73
N GLU A 300 -18.29 -5.85 -2.62
CA GLU A 300 -19.14 -5.47 -1.49
C GLU A 300 -18.67 -6.08 -0.17
N SER A 301 -18.11 -7.28 -0.17
CA SER A 301 -17.56 -7.91 1.05
C SER A 301 -16.33 -7.19 1.61
N ARG A 302 -15.66 -6.37 0.79
CA ARG A 302 -14.51 -5.53 1.18
C ARG A 302 -14.94 -4.17 1.72
N MET A 303 -16.23 -3.82 1.61
CA MET A 303 -16.81 -2.58 2.12
C MET A 303 -17.12 -2.66 3.62
N ALA A 304 -16.08 -2.93 4.42
CA ALA A 304 -16.17 -2.88 5.88
C ALA A 304 -16.42 -1.45 6.39
N LYS A 305 -16.84 -1.30 7.64
CA LYS A 305 -17.15 0.02 8.25
C LYS A 305 -15.97 0.99 8.27
N ASP A 306 -14.75 0.48 8.24
CA ASP A 306 -13.50 1.24 8.20
C ASP A 306 -12.92 1.36 6.79
N ALA A 307 -13.68 1.00 5.74
CA ALA A 307 -13.26 1.11 4.34
C ALA A 307 -12.86 2.53 3.92
N TRP A 308 -13.37 3.55 4.62
CA TRP A 308 -12.98 4.95 4.40
C TRP A 308 -11.52 5.24 4.79
N ARG A 309 -10.90 4.38 5.62
CA ARG A 309 -9.47 4.42 5.97
C ARG A 309 -8.63 3.55 5.06
N SER A 310 -9.07 2.31 4.84
CA SER A 310 -8.29 1.30 4.11
C SER A 310 -8.39 1.47 2.59
N ARG A 311 -9.46 2.08 2.09
CA ARG A 311 -9.77 2.34 0.68
C ARG A 311 -9.44 1.12 -0.21
N PRO A 312 -10.31 0.09 -0.19
CA PRO A 312 -10.06 -1.14 -0.92
C PRO A 312 -9.69 -0.88 -2.39
N GLN A 313 -8.72 -1.61 -2.92
CA GLN A 313 -8.31 -1.49 -4.31
C GLN A 313 -9.52 -1.64 -5.26
N TYR A 314 -9.59 -0.77 -6.27
CA TYR A 314 -10.68 -0.70 -7.26
C TYR A 314 -12.06 -0.28 -6.72
N VAL A 315 -12.13 0.27 -5.51
CA VAL A 315 -13.42 0.70 -4.93
C VAL A 315 -14.06 1.87 -5.68
N SER A 316 -13.26 2.74 -6.30
CA SER A 316 -13.76 3.87 -7.09
C SER A 316 -14.47 3.38 -8.36
N GLU A 317 -13.92 2.38 -9.04
CA GLU A 317 -14.52 1.72 -10.20
C GLU A 317 -15.80 0.97 -9.83
N TYR A 318 -15.83 0.35 -8.65
CA TYR A 318 -17.02 -0.31 -8.12
C TYR A 318 -18.15 0.70 -7.81
N LEU A 319 -17.85 1.74 -7.04
CA LEU A 319 -18.82 2.79 -6.69
C LEU A 319 -19.26 3.59 -7.92
N GLY A 320 -18.35 3.79 -8.89
CA GLY A 320 -18.65 4.36 -10.21
C GLY A 320 -19.66 3.52 -10.98
N MET A 321 -19.45 2.20 -11.06
CA MET A 321 -20.41 1.28 -11.70
C MET A 321 -21.80 1.33 -11.05
N LEU A 322 -21.87 1.42 -9.71
CA LEU A 322 -23.16 1.57 -9.03
C LEU A 322 -23.82 2.91 -9.36
N THR A 323 -23.04 3.99 -9.42
CA THR A 323 -23.52 5.34 -9.73
C THR A 323 -24.05 5.44 -11.16
N GLU A 324 -23.35 4.86 -12.13
CA GLU A 324 -23.81 4.75 -13.53
C GLU A 324 -25.15 4.01 -13.66
N ASN A 325 -25.45 3.13 -12.70
CA ASN A 325 -26.71 2.38 -12.63
C ASN A 325 -27.76 3.02 -11.71
N GLY A 326 -27.49 4.21 -11.15
CA GLY A 326 -28.45 5.02 -10.40
C GLY A 326 -28.28 5.05 -8.89
N HIS A 327 -27.22 4.46 -8.33
CA HIS A 327 -26.87 4.65 -6.92
C HIS A 327 -26.40 6.09 -6.67
N THR A 328 -26.76 6.67 -5.54
CA THR A 328 -26.25 8.00 -5.14
C THR A 328 -25.25 7.82 -4.01
N LEU A 329 -23.99 8.20 -4.23
CA LEU A 329 -22.95 8.10 -3.21
C LEU A 329 -23.25 9.02 -2.03
N SER A 330 -23.31 8.44 -0.84
CA SER A 330 -23.26 9.17 0.42
C SER A 330 -21.90 9.87 0.60
N ASN A 331 -21.82 10.85 1.52
CA ASN A 331 -20.56 11.56 1.77
C ASN A 331 -19.44 10.60 2.19
N VAL A 332 -19.73 9.56 2.99
CA VAL A 332 -18.72 8.57 3.40
C VAL A 332 -18.29 7.68 2.23
N GLU A 333 -19.19 7.36 1.29
CA GLU A 333 -18.82 6.64 0.07
C GLU A 333 -17.97 7.49 -0.87
N LYS A 334 -18.21 8.80 -0.94
CA LYS A 334 -17.33 9.75 -1.63
C LYS A 334 -15.95 9.82 -0.99
N VAL A 335 -15.86 9.67 0.34
CA VAL A 335 -14.55 9.53 1.01
C VAL A 335 -13.87 8.22 0.63
N ILE A 336 -14.63 7.12 0.55
CA ILE A 336 -14.10 5.82 0.14
C ILE A 336 -13.59 5.86 -1.32
N SER A 337 -14.36 6.46 -2.24
CA SER A 337 -13.98 6.64 -3.65
C SER A 337 -12.85 7.65 -3.85
N GLY A 338 -12.58 8.51 -2.86
CA GLY A 338 -11.53 9.54 -2.89
C GLY A 338 -11.97 10.88 -3.43
N GLU A 339 -13.27 11.07 -3.69
CA GLU A 339 -13.85 12.35 -4.09
C GLU A 339 -13.89 13.37 -2.94
N LEU A 340 -13.96 12.90 -1.70
CA LEU A 340 -13.92 13.73 -0.49
C LEU A 340 -12.84 13.24 0.47
N ARG A 341 -12.42 14.12 1.39
CA ARG A 341 -11.55 13.73 2.49
C ARG A 341 -12.39 13.48 3.75
N PRO A 342 -11.97 12.60 4.66
CA PRO A 342 -12.67 12.36 5.93
C PRO A 342 -12.91 13.64 6.73
N GLU A 343 -12.00 14.61 6.60
CA GLU A 343 -12.08 15.90 7.27
C GLU A 343 -13.16 16.85 6.75
N ASP A 344 -13.59 16.68 5.49
CA ASP A 344 -14.59 17.51 4.85
C ASP A 344 -16.03 17.10 5.25
N ILE A 345 -16.18 15.96 5.94
CA ILE A 345 -17.46 15.52 6.51
C ILE A 345 -17.67 16.19 7.86
N ASP A 346 -18.76 16.96 7.95
CA ASP A 346 -19.25 17.47 9.22
C ASP A 346 -19.76 16.31 10.08
N ILE A 347 -19.12 16.15 11.23
CA ILE A 347 -19.39 15.08 12.21
C ILE A 347 -19.97 15.74 13.47
N THR A 348 -21.25 16.11 13.38
CA THR A 348 -22.00 16.75 14.47
C THR A 348 -22.13 15.92 15.73
#